data_AF-F3GN41-F1
#
_entry.id   AF-F3GN41-F1
#
_cell.length_a   1.000
_cell.length_b   1.000
_cell.length_c   1.000
_cell.angle_alpha   90.00
_cell.angle_beta   90.00
_cell.angle_gamma   90.00
#
_symmetry.space_group_name_H-M   'P 1'
#
loop_
_entity.id
_entity.type
_entity.pdbx_description
1 polymer ?
#
loop_
_entity_poly.entity_id
_entity_poly.type
_entity_poly.pdbx_seq_one_letter_code
_entity_poly.pdbx_strand_id
1 'polypeptide(L)'
;GDHAIQGIKAFAASLVRLAVDLQDKGAFALDRPIVTASGSAWYDLIAEAFDAQAVRERFLSVLRPGSYVVHDHGIYKDAQCCVLDRRAELSEALRP
;
A
#
# COMPACT_ATOMS: atom_id res chain seq x y z
N GLY A 1 13.77 5.83 8.32
CA GLY A 1 13.77 6.16 9.77
C GLY A 1 12.39 5.92 10.35
N ASP A 2 12.30 5.60 11.63
CA ASP A 2 11.08 5.13 12.30
C ASP A 2 9.90 6.10 12.22
N HIS A 3 10.15 7.41 12.22
CA HIS A 3 9.10 8.42 12.03
C HIS A 3 8.39 8.32 10.67
N ALA A 4 9.12 7.95 9.61
CA ALA A 4 8.52 7.76 8.29
C ALA A 4 7.62 6.51 8.26
N ILE A 5 8.04 5.43 8.92
CA ILE A 5 7.25 4.19 9.03
C ILE A 5 5.93 4.47 9.75
N GLN A 6 5.98 5.16 10.90
CA GLN A 6 4.78 5.51 11.65
C GLN A 6 3.86 6.45 10.85
N GLY A 7 4.43 7.43 10.14
CA GLY A 7 3.68 8.32 9.26
C GLY A 7 2.94 7.56 8.15
N ILE A 8 3.59 6.59 7.51
CA ILE A 8 2.95 5.78 6.47
C ILE A 8 1.88 4.86 7.05
N LYS A 9 2.11 4.24 8.21
CA LYS A 9 1.09 3.43 8.89
C LYS A 9 -0.15 4.26 9.25
N ALA A 10 0.06 5.47 9.79
CA ALA A 10 -1.04 6.39 10.10
C ALA A 10 -1.81 6.82 8.84
N PHE A 11 -1.09 7.10 7.75
CA PHE A 11 -1.70 7.42 6.46
C PHE A 11 -2.54 6.24 5.92
N ALA A 12 -1.98 5.03 5.93
CA ALA A 12 -2.67 3.82 5.46
C ALA A 12 -3.95 3.56 6.26
N ALA A 13 -3.89 3.69 7.58
CA ALA A 13 -5.05 3.57 8.46
C ALA A 13 -6.11 4.65 8.16
N SER A 14 -5.69 5.89 7.94
CA SER A 14 -6.60 6.99 7.58
C SER A 14 -7.30 6.74 6.23
N LEU A 15 -6.56 6.25 5.24
CA LEU A 15 -7.08 5.91 3.92
C LEU A 15 -8.13 4.79 4.01
N VAL A 16 -7.82 3.72 4.75
CA VAL A 16 -8.74 2.60 4.98
C VAL A 16 -10.01 3.08 5.67
N ARG A 17 -9.87 3.87 6.74
CA ARG A 17 -11.01 4.43 7.47
C ARG A 17 -11.91 5.24 6.55
N LEU A 18 -11.33 6.15 5.76
CA LEU A 18 -12.10 6.97 4.82
C LEU A 18 -12.84 6.12 3.77
N ALA A 19 -12.20 5.08 3.24
CA ALA A 19 -12.83 4.18 2.28
C ALA A 19 -14.04 3.46 2.90
N VAL A 20 -13.88 2.92 4.11
CA VAL A 20 -14.97 2.27 4.86
C VAL A 20 -16.11 3.25 5.14
N ASP A 21 -15.79 4.46 5.63
CA ASP A 21 -16.79 5.50 5.92
C ASP A 21 -17.60 5.88 4.67
N LEU A 22 -16.96 5.93 3.50
CA LEU A 22 -17.64 6.21 2.22
C LEU A 22 -18.54 5.04 1.79
N GLN A 23 -18.09 3.81 1.98
CA GLN A 23 -18.90 2.62 1.68
C GLN A 23 -20.12 2.53 2.59
N ASP A 24 -19.96 2.78 3.90
CA ASP A 24 -21.05 2.76 4.88
C ASP A 24 -22.10 3.86 4.59
N LYS A 25 -21.70 4.96 3.95
CA LYS A 25 -22.59 6.01 3.48
C LYS A 25 -23.25 5.71 2.13
N GLY A 26 -22.97 4.56 1.52
CA GLY A 26 -23.46 4.23 0.17
C GLY A 26 -22.91 5.16 -0.90
N ALA A 27 -21.74 5.76 -0.69
CA ALA A 27 -21.15 6.73 -1.62
C ALA A 27 -20.56 6.07 -2.88
N PHE A 28 -20.45 4.74 -2.91
CA PHE A 28 -19.98 3.98 -4.06
C PHE A 28 -21.16 3.30 -4.77
N ALA A 29 -21.13 3.33 -6.11
CA ALA A 29 -22.12 2.63 -6.93
C ALA A 29 -21.89 1.11 -7.00
N LEU A 30 -20.75 0.62 -6.51
CA LEU A 30 -20.35 -0.78 -6.54
C LEU A 30 -20.32 -1.35 -5.12
N ASP A 31 -20.77 -2.59 -4.96
CA ASP A 31 -20.72 -3.30 -3.67
C ASP A 31 -19.28 -3.50 -3.17
N ARG A 32 -18.34 -3.70 -4.11
CA ARG A 32 -16.92 -3.90 -3.84
C ARG A 32 -16.06 -2.95 -4.70
N PRO A 33 -15.92 -1.68 -4.32
CA PRO A 33 -15.14 -0.72 -5.07
C PRO A 33 -13.64 -1.04 -5.01
N ILE A 34 -12.90 -0.58 -6.02
CA ILE A 34 -11.45 -0.77 -6.09
C ILE A 34 -10.77 0.30 -5.23
N VAL A 35 -9.87 -0.10 -4.35
CA VAL A 35 -9.02 0.80 -3.57
C VAL A 35 -7.58 0.55 -3.94
N THR A 36 -6.88 1.61 -4.35
CA THR A 36 -5.48 1.53 -4.77
C THR A 36 -4.60 2.43 -3.93
N ALA A 37 -3.50 1.90 -3.40
CA ALA A 37 -2.43 2.63 -2.75
C ALA A 37 -1.18 1.76 -2.76
N SER A 38 0.02 2.33 -2.65
CA SER A 38 1.27 1.60 -2.36
C SER A 38 2.50 2.51 -2.47
N GLY A 39 2.58 3.32 -3.54
CA GLY A 39 3.88 3.91 -3.91
C GLY A 39 4.93 2.80 -4.13
N SER A 40 6.18 3.16 -4.40
CA SER A 40 7.26 2.18 -4.65
C SER A 40 8.04 1.75 -3.41
N ALA A 41 8.03 2.56 -2.35
CA ALA A 41 8.90 2.39 -1.19
C ALA A 41 8.25 1.78 0.07
N TRP A 42 6.92 1.67 0.09
CA TRP A 42 6.17 1.31 1.30
C TRP A 42 5.00 0.34 1.04
N TYR A 43 5.11 -0.43 -0.03
CA TYR A 43 4.06 -1.35 -0.47
C TYR A 43 3.73 -2.42 0.57
N ASP A 44 4.71 -2.81 1.37
CA ASP A 44 4.61 -3.72 2.50
C ASP A 44 3.63 -3.21 3.57
N LEU A 45 3.76 -1.94 3.97
CA LEU A 45 2.93 -1.33 5.00
C LEU A 45 1.49 -1.09 4.50
N ILE A 46 1.34 -0.77 3.21
CA ILE A 46 0.01 -0.63 2.60
C ILE A 46 -0.67 -2.00 2.45
N ALA A 47 0.09 -3.04 2.10
CA ALA A 47 -0.44 -4.40 2.03
C ALA A 47 -0.97 -4.87 3.40
N GLU A 48 -0.24 -4.61 4.49
CA GLU A 48 -0.72 -4.89 5.86
C GLU A 48 -2.06 -4.20 6.15
N ALA A 49 -2.17 -2.91 5.81
CA ALA A 49 -3.40 -2.15 6.04
C ALA A 49 -4.58 -2.69 5.21
N PHE A 50 -4.32 -3.17 3.99
CA PHE A 50 -5.33 -3.75 3.10
C PHE A 50 -5.73 -5.19 3.45
N ASP A 51 -4.84 -5.94 4.10
CA ASP A 51 -5.12 -7.31 4.51
C ASP A 51 -5.95 -7.39 5.80
N ALA A 52 -6.17 -6.26 6.47
CA ALA A 52 -7.15 -6.17 7.55
C ALA A 52 -8.51 -6.71 7.06
N GLN A 53 -9.07 -7.69 7.79
CA GLN A 53 -10.23 -8.49 7.37
C GLN A 53 -11.40 -7.65 6.83
N ALA A 54 -11.71 -6.54 7.49
CA ALA A 54 -12.77 -5.63 7.06
C ALA A 54 -12.51 -5.05 5.66
N VAL A 55 -11.27 -4.71 5.31
CA VAL A 55 -10.93 -4.13 4.00
C VAL A 55 -10.98 -5.19 2.90
N ARG A 56 -10.45 -6.39 3.17
CA ARG A 56 -10.36 -7.49 2.20
C ARG A 56 -11.72 -7.96 1.70
N GLU A 57 -12.72 -7.99 2.57
CA GLU A 57 -14.08 -8.38 2.20
C GLU A 57 -14.83 -7.23 1.48
N ARG A 58 -14.56 -5.98 1.89
CA ARG A 58 -15.28 -4.79 1.44
C ARG A 58 -14.78 -4.20 0.12
N PHE A 59 -13.50 -4.35 -0.20
CA PHE A 59 -12.86 -3.69 -1.34
C PHE A 59 -12.08 -4.68 -2.21
N LEU A 60 -11.86 -4.28 -3.46
CA LEU A 60 -10.85 -4.90 -4.31
C LEU A 60 -9.56 -4.09 -4.16
N SER A 61 -8.66 -4.57 -3.29
CA SER A 61 -7.39 -3.91 -3.00
C SER A 61 -6.36 -4.17 -4.09
N VAL A 62 -5.81 -3.10 -4.67
CA VAL A 62 -4.76 -3.18 -5.71
C VAL A 62 -3.54 -2.39 -5.26
N LEU A 63 -2.40 -3.08 -5.14
CA LEU A 63 -1.11 -2.44 -4.89
C LEU A 63 -0.55 -1.92 -6.21
N ARG A 64 -0.48 -0.58 -6.35
CA ARG A 64 0.09 0.07 -7.53
C ARG A 64 1.42 0.75 -7.18
N PRO A 65 2.58 0.20 -7.57
CA PRO A 65 3.85 0.89 -7.38
C PRO A 65 3.85 2.23 -8.11
N GLY A 66 4.25 3.28 -7.38
CA GLY A 66 4.15 4.67 -7.85
C GLY A 66 5.27 5.08 -8.81
N SER A 67 6.41 4.39 -8.76
CA SER A 67 7.54 4.66 -9.65
C SER A 67 7.40 3.87 -10.95
N TYR A 68 7.51 4.55 -12.08
CA TYR A 68 7.65 3.90 -13.37
C TYR A 68 9.11 3.46 -13.54
N VAL A 69 9.33 2.15 -13.77
CA VAL A 69 10.65 1.56 -14.08
C VAL A 69 11.39 2.35 -15.16
N VAL A 70 10.65 2.93 -16.10
CA VAL A 70 11.18 3.68 -17.25
C VAL A 70 11.69 5.09 -16.92
N HIS A 71 11.23 5.72 -15.83
CA HIS A 71 11.53 7.12 -15.52
C HIS A 71 12.27 7.33 -14.18
N ASP A 72 12.25 6.35 -13.28
CA ASP A 72 12.89 6.44 -11.96
C ASP A 72 14.14 5.53 -11.88
N HIS A 73 15.18 5.87 -12.65
CA HIS A 73 16.48 5.19 -12.56
C HIS A 73 17.14 5.48 -11.20
N GLY A 74 17.07 4.53 -10.27
CA GLY A 74 17.76 4.55 -8.97
C GLY A 74 16.82 4.45 -7.77
N ILE A 75 15.76 5.29 -7.74
CA ILE A 75 14.82 5.37 -6.61
C ILE A 75 14.08 4.05 -6.39
N TYR A 76 13.78 3.30 -7.46
CA TYR A 76 13.16 1.98 -7.33
C TYR A 76 14.05 0.98 -6.60
N LYS A 77 15.36 1.00 -6.87
CA LYS A 77 16.32 0.08 -6.24
C LYS A 77 16.49 0.40 -4.76
N ASP A 78 16.64 1.68 -4.42
CA ASP A 78 16.77 2.12 -3.02
C ASP A 78 15.49 1.85 -2.22
N ALA A 79 14.33 2.07 -2.84
CA ALA A 79 13.03 1.73 -2.30
C ALA A 79 12.88 0.22 -2.03
N GLN A 80 13.32 -0.64 -2.95
CA GLN A 80 13.32 -2.10 -2.77
C GLN A 80 14.26 -2.53 -1.65
N CYS A 81 15.48 -1.98 -1.57
CA CYS A 81 16.41 -2.26 -0.46
C CYS A 81 15.80 -1.92 0.90
N CYS A 82 15.14 -0.76 1.01
CA CYS A 82 14.47 -0.36 2.24
C CYS A 82 13.32 -1.32 2.63
N VAL A 83 12.64 -1.95 1.68
CA VAL A 83 11.59 -2.94 1.96
C VAL A 83 12.19 -4.26 2.42
N LEU A 84 13.23 -4.75 1.74
CA LEU A 84 13.96 -5.96 2.15
C LEU A 84 14.54 -5.82 3.56
N ASP A 85 15.09 -4.65 3.91
CA ASP A 85 15.59 -4.37 5.26
C ASP A 85 14.49 -4.46 6.33
N ARG A 86 13.24 -4.08 6.01
CA ARG A 86 12.09 -4.20 6.92
C ARG A 86 11.49 -5.61 6.95
N ARG A 87 11.75 -6.41 5.92
CA ARG A 87 11.18 -7.73 5.68
C ARG A 87 12.29 -8.72 5.34
N ALA A 88 13.16 -8.98 6.32
CA ALA A 88 14.29 -9.90 6.19
C ALA A 88 13.87 -11.35 5.80
N GLU A 89 12.58 -11.67 5.89
CA GLU A 89 11.94 -12.90 5.45
C GLU A 89 11.73 -13.01 3.93
N LEU A 90 11.85 -11.91 3.18
CA LEU A 90 11.75 -11.89 1.72
C LEU A 90 13.12 -12.14 1.10
N SER A 91 13.25 -13.24 0.35
CA SER A 91 14.52 -13.65 -0.28
C SER A 91 14.88 -12.87 -1.54
N GLU A 92 13.92 -12.13 -2.14
CA GLU A 92 14.16 -11.39 -3.36
C GLU A 92 13.26 -10.16 -3.52
N ALA A 93 13.83 -9.07 -4.05
CA ALA A 93 13.09 -7.89 -4.47
C ALA A 93 12.28 -8.18 -5.75
N LEU A 94 11.24 -7.38 -5.99
CA LEU A 94 10.50 -7.42 -7.26
C LEU A 94 11.47 -7.11 -8.42
N ARG A 95 11.57 -8.06 -9.36
CA ARG A 95 12.35 -7.89 -10.60
C ARG A 95 11.52 -7.07 -11.60
N PRO A 96 12.11 -6.05 -12.25
CA PRO A 96 11.41 -5.22 -13.23
C PRO A 96 10.94 -6.01 -14.47
#